data_AF-A0A3N1WR99-F1
#
_entry.id   AF-A0A3N1WR99-F1
#
_cell.length_a   1.000
_cell.length_b   1.000
_cell.length_c   1.000
_cell.angle_alpha   90.00
_cell.angle_beta   90.00
_cell.angle_gamma   90.00
#
_symmetry.space_group_name_H-M   'P 1'
#
loop_
_entity.id
_entity.type
_entity.pdbx_description
1 polymer ?
#
loop_
_entity_poly.entity_id
_entity_poly.type
_entity_poly.pdbx_seq_one_letter_code
_entity_poly.pdbx_strand_id
1 'polypeptide(L)'
;MLKPVESVDDSHALEHAMAAVAAAMADPSRVKMLCALMDGRAWTATELSAVADVASSTASAHLSKLVSSHLISCLSQGRHRYYRLAGQDIAELLERMMGISWRSPSAARVTTPPSLRHARTCYDHLAGEVAVDIFDAMVKQAWLTADGTVLTDYGHRQFAEMGIALNRKTRRKLCCGCLDWSERRFHLGGEAGAAFFSHAERQGWLTRVTGFREVIITSAGRLSFKKWFNNVQSAVRSGPGSGDD
;
A
#
# COMPACT_ATOMS: atom_id res chain seq x y z
N MET A 1 47.61 32.21 -10.36
CA MET A 1 46.49 32.15 -11.33
C MET A 1 45.62 30.97 -10.92
N LEU A 2 44.60 31.23 -10.10
CA LEU A 2 43.64 30.21 -9.64
C LEU A 2 42.75 29.85 -10.83
N LYS A 3 42.73 28.57 -11.23
CA LYS A 3 41.71 28.09 -12.17
C LYS A 3 40.34 28.22 -11.50
N PRO A 4 39.31 28.76 -12.17
CA PRO A 4 37.95 28.67 -11.67
C PRO A 4 37.60 27.19 -11.55
N VAL A 5 37.12 26.78 -10.38
CA VAL A 5 36.39 25.51 -10.24
C VAL A 5 35.10 25.73 -11.02
N GLU A 6 35.04 25.17 -12.22
CA GLU A 6 33.81 25.09 -13.00
C GLU A 6 32.73 24.48 -12.11
N SER A 7 31.70 25.27 -11.82
CA SER A 7 30.47 24.80 -11.23
C SER A 7 29.84 23.84 -12.23
N VAL A 8 30.15 22.55 -12.11
CA VAL A 8 29.48 21.48 -12.83
C VAL A 8 28.02 21.48 -12.38
N ASP A 9 27.21 22.24 -13.09
CA ASP A 9 25.87 21.89 -13.55
C ASP A 9 25.03 20.98 -12.61
N ASP A 10 24.79 21.46 -11.38
CA ASP A 10 23.83 20.87 -10.44
C ASP A 10 22.40 20.80 -11.03
N SER A 11 22.12 21.62 -12.05
CA SER A 11 20.82 21.74 -12.72
C SER A 11 20.49 20.59 -13.67
N HIS A 12 21.42 19.66 -13.92
CA HIS A 12 21.13 18.43 -14.64
C HIS A 12 21.27 17.19 -13.74
N ALA A 13 21.97 17.30 -12.62
CA ALA A 13 22.20 16.16 -11.72
C ALA A 13 20.90 15.60 -11.13
N LEU A 14 19.94 16.48 -10.80
CA LEU A 14 18.62 16.08 -10.30
C LEU A 14 17.79 15.36 -11.37
N GLU A 15 17.74 15.88 -12.58
CA GLU A 15 17.03 15.31 -13.73
C GLU A 15 17.60 13.93 -14.08
N HIS A 16 18.92 13.78 -14.06
CA HIS A 16 19.58 12.48 -14.29
C HIS A 16 19.27 11.48 -13.17
N ALA A 17 19.27 11.93 -11.91
CA ALA A 17 18.88 11.08 -10.78
C ALA A 17 17.41 10.65 -10.86
N MET A 18 16.51 11.57 -11.20
CA MET A 18 15.10 11.29 -11.45
C MET A 18 14.91 10.32 -12.61
N ALA A 19 15.62 10.53 -13.72
CA ALA A 19 15.59 9.64 -14.89
C ALA A 19 16.11 8.24 -14.54
N ALA A 20 17.14 8.12 -13.70
CA ALA A 20 17.66 6.84 -13.25
C ALA A 20 16.63 6.06 -12.40
N VAL A 21 15.90 6.74 -11.50
CA VAL A 21 14.80 6.14 -10.74
C VAL A 21 13.68 5.71 -11.68
N ALA A 22 13.25 6.58 -12.60
CA ALA A 22 12.22 6.25 -13.58
C ALA A 22 12.62 5.06 -14.45
N ALA A 23 13.86 5.01 -14.94
CA ALA A 23 14.39 3.90 -15.73
C ALA A 23 14.45 2.58 -14.93
N ALA A 24 14.75 2.65 -13.63
CA ALA A 24 14.69 1.49 -12.75
C ALA A 24 13.26 0.95 -12.57
N MET A 25 12.23 1.79 -12.76
CA MET A 25 10.83 1.38 -12.69
C MET A 25 10.23 1.02 -14.06
N ALA A 26 10.80 1.52 -15.16
CA ALA A 26 10.26 1.38 -16.52
C ALA A 26 10.44 -0.04 -17.12
N ASP A 27 9.89 -1.05 -16.43
CA ASP A 27 9.88 -2.45 -16.86
C ASP A 27 8.72 -3.21 -16.17
N PRO A 28 7.88 -3.94 -16.92
CA PRO A 28 6.70 -4.59 -16.35
C PRO A 28 7.01 -5.59 -15.23
N SER A 29 8.11 -6.36 -15.35
CA SER A 29 8.50 -7.36 -14.36
C SER A 29 8.97 -6.68 -13.07
N ARG A 30 9.74 -5.60 -13.16
CA ARG A 30 10.13 -4.78 -12.00
C ARG A 30 8.93 -4.14 -11.32
N VAL A 31 7.96 -3.63 -12.09
CA VAL A 31 6.71 -3.09 -11.52
C VAL A 31 5.91 -4.18 -10.79
N LYS A 32 5.77 -5.38 -11.37
CA LYS A 32 5.11 -6.51 -10.69
C LYS A 32 5.79 -6.84 -9.35
N MET A 33 7.12 -6.91 -9.33
CA MET A 33 7.89 -7.16 -8.10
C MET A 33 7.66 -6.04 -7.06
N LEU A 34 7.75 -4.77 -7.47
CA LEU A 34 7.49 -3.62 -6.59
C LEU A 34 6.06 -3.67 -6.02
N CYS A 35 5.06 -3.99 -6.85
CA CYS A 35 3.67 -4.17 -6.42
C CYS A 35 3.47 -5.36 -5.45
N ALA A 36 4.29 -6.40 -5.53
CA ALA A 36 4.26 -7.52 -4.58
C ALA A 36 4.75 -7.08 -3.19
N LEU A 37 5.84 -6.30 -3.16
CA LEU A 37 6.47 -5.78 -1.94
C LEU A 37 5.63 -4.71 -1.21
N MET A 38 4.56 -4.21 -1.85
CA MET A 38 3.57 -3.33 -1.25
C MET A 38 2.70 -4.03 -0.18
N ASP A 39 3.06 -5.20 0.34
CA ASP A 39 2.40 -5.78 1.53
C ASP A 39 3.20 -5.58 2.82
N GLY A 40 4.33 -4.86 2.72
CA GLY A 40 5.22 -4.54 3.81
C GLY A 40 6.08 -5.71 4.29
N ARG A 41 5.90 -6.92 3.73
CA ARG A 41 6.66 -8.10 4.11
C ARG A 41 7.98 -8.17 3.32
N ALA A 42 8.93 -8.94 3.85
CA ALA A 42 10.15 -9.24 3.14
C ALA A 42 9.98 -10.53 2.33
N TRP A 43 10.29 -10.49 1.03
CA TRP A 43 10.09 -11.57 0.06
C TRP A 43 11.42 -12.14 -0.40
N THR A 44 11.46 -13.43 -0.75
CA THR A 44 12.62 -14.06 -1.38
C THR A 44 12.68 -13.77 -2.88
N ALA A 45 13.85 -13.94 -3.49
CA ALA A 45 14.01 -13.82 -4.94
C ALA A 45 13.15 -14.84 -5.71
N THR A 46 12.96 -16.04 -5.16
CA THR A 46 12.15 -17.10 -5.77
C THR A 46 10.68 -16.70 -5.81
N GLU A 47 10.12 -16.21 -4.70
CA GLU A 47 8.72 -15.75 -4.68
C GLU A 47 8.51 -14.58 -5.64
N LEU A 48 9.44 -13.62 -5.68
CA LEU A 48 9.35 -12.48 -6.60
C LEU A 48 9.50 -12.88 -8.07
N SER A 49 10.32 -13.90 -8.38
CA SER A 49 10.42 -14.45 -9.74
C SER A 49 9.10 -15.08 -10.20
N ALA A 50 8.40 -15.78 -9.29
CA ALA A 50 7.10 -16.38 -9.58
C ALA A 50 6.02 -15.30 -9.83
N VAL A 51 5.98 -14.24 -9.01
CA VAL A 51 5.04 -13.13 -9.20
C VAL A 51 5.29 -12.37 -10.50
N ALA A 52 6.57 -12.17 -10.86
CA ALA A 52 6.94 -11.46 -12.07
C ALA A 52 6.76 -12.31 -13.34
N ASP A 53 6.66 -13.63 -13.20
CA ASP A 53 6.66 -14.62 -14.28
C ASP A 53 7.96 -14.56 -15.11
N VAL A 54 9.11 -14.65 -14.42
CA VAL A 54 10.44 -14.59 -15.05
C VAL A 54 11.39 -15.63 -14.46
N ALA A 55 12.42 -16.00 -15.22
CA ALA A 55 13.47 -16.89 -14.74
C ALA A 55 14.28 -16.29 -13.57
N SER A 56 14.84 -17.14 -12.71
CA SER A 56 15.62 -16.73 -11.52
C SER A 56 16.82 -15.83 -11.83
N SER A 57 17.48 -16.03 -12.98
CA SER A 57 18.58 -15.18 -13.46
C SER A 57 18.10 -13.77 -13.79
N THR A 58 16.99 -13.65 -14.53
CA THR A 58 16.33 -12.39 -14.86
C THR A 58 15.83 -11.68 -13.60
N ALA A 59 15.23 -12.41 -12.66
CA ALA A 59 14.81 -11.86 -11.39
C ALA A 59 15.98 -11.28 -10.59
N SER A 60 17.11 -11.99 -10.55
CA SER A 60 18.32 -11.51 -9.86
C SER A 60 18.85 -10.20 -10.46
N ALA A 61 18.83 -10.07 -11.79
CA ALA A 61 19.22 -8.83 -12.47
C ALA A 61 18.26 -7.67 -12.15
N HIS A 62 16.95 -7.93 -12.18
CA HIS A 62 15.92 -6.96 -11.80
C HIS A 62 16.07 -6.49 -10.36
N LEU A 63 16.23 -7.41 -9.41
CA LEU A 63 16.41 -7.09 -7.99
C LEU A 63 17.69 -6.29 -7.76
N SER A 64 18.78 -6.64 -8.45
CA SER A 64 20.04 -5.87 -8.37
C SER A 64 19.85 -4.43 -8.85
N LYS A 65 19.13 -4.23 -9.96
CA LYS A 65 18.80 -2.89 -10.46
C LYS A 65 17.96 -2.11 -9.44
N LEU A 66 16.91 -2.72 -8.90
CA LEU A 66 16.03 -2.09 -7.91
C LEU A 66 16.76 -1.72 -6.61
N VAL A 67 17.69 -2.57 -6.15
CA VAL A 67 18.56 -2.27 -4.99
C VAL A 67 19.50 -1.11 -5.32
N SER A 68 20.18 -1.13 -6.48
CA SER A 68 21.10 -0.06 -6.88
C SER A 68 20.42 1.31 -7.03
N SER A 69 19.12 1.31 -7.33
CA SER A 69 18.30 2.50 -7.45
C SER A 69 17.56 2.86 -6.16
N HIS A 70 17.88 2.22 -5.03
CA HIS A 70 17.34 2.51 -3.70
C HIS A 70 15.81 2.37 -3.59
N LEU A 71 15.18 1.60 -4.49
CA LEU A 71 13.74 1.34 -4.45
C LEU A 71 13.39 0.20 -3.48
N ILE A 72 14.32 -0.76 -3.33
CA ILE A 72 14.18 -1.90 -2.41
C ILE A 72 15.44 -2.05 -1.57
N SER A 73 15.28 -2.61 -0.37
CA SER A 73 16.39 -3.03 0.50
C SER A 73 16.52 -4.55 0.50
N CYS A 74 17.76 -5.04 0.62
CA CYS A 74 18.09 -6.46 0.72
C CYS A 74 18.62 -6.77 2.13
N LEU A 75 17.95 -7.66 2.83
CA LEU A 75 18.33 -8.17 4.14
C LEU A 75 18.91 -9.58 3.95
N SER A 76 20.12 -9.81 4.44
CA SER A 76 20.73 -11.14 4.44
C SER A 76 20.45 -11.82 5.78
N GLN A 77 19.78 -12.97 5.75
CA GLN A 77 19.53 -13.79 6.93
C GLN A 77 19.97 -15.23 6.63
N GLY A 78 21.13 -15.59 7.17
CA GLY A 78 21.78 -16.86 6.85
C GLY A 78 22.08 -16.99 5.36
N ARG A 79 21.61 -18.07 4.73
CA ARG A 79 21.80 -18.34 3.29
C ARG A 79 20.78 -17.65 2.40
N HIS A 80 19.74 -17.06 2.98
CA HIS A 80 18.63 -16.47 2.23
C HIS A 80 18.74 -14.94 2.19
N ARG A 81 18.38 -14.39 1.04
CA ARG A 81 18.23 -12.94 0.83
C ARG A 81 16.75 -12.60 0.77
N TYR A 82 16.37 -11.61 1.54
CA TYR A 82 15.01 -11.10 1.63
C TYR A 82 14.95 -9.64 1.14
N TYR A 83 13.93 -9.32 0.37
CA TYR A 83 13.75 -8.03 -0.28
C TYR A 83 12.48 -7.37 0.24
N ARG A 84 12.54 -6.07 0.52
CA ARG A 84 11.38 -5.25 0.90
C ARG A 84 11.51 -3.87 0.27
N LEU A 85 10.42 -3.10 0.17
CA LEU A 85 10.52 -1.69 -0.23
C LEU A 85 11.53 -0.96 0.68
N ALA A 86 12.31 -0.06 0.11
CA ALA A 86 13.35 0.66 0.86
C ALA A 86 12.74 1.53 1.98
N GLY A 87 11.55 2.06 1.72
CA GLY A 87 10.81 2.89 2.66
C GLY A 87 9.36 3.10 2.23
N GLN A 88 8.63 3.80 3.10
CA GLN A 88 7.23 4.17 2.87
C GLN A 88 7.09 5.20 1.74
N ASP A 89 8.07 6.08 1.58
CA ASP A 89 8.16 7.03 0.47
C ASP A 89 8.11 6.34 -0.90
N ILE A 90 8.75 5.17 -1.04
CA ILE A 90 8.67 4.36 -2.26
C ILE A 90 7.26 3.76 -2.46
N ALA A 91 6.61 3.34 -1.36
CA ALA A 91 5.25 2.84 -1.43
C ALA A 91 4.27 3.94 -1.88
N GLU A 92 4.40 5.14 -1.32
CA GLU A 92 3.62 6.33 -1.70
C GLU A 92 3.88 6.74 -3.16
N LEU A 93 5.13 6.65 -3.63
CA LEU A 93 5.47 6.90 -5.03
C LEU A 93 4.76 5.90 -5.96
N LEU A 94 4.88 4.60 -5.68
CA LEU A 94 4.25 3.54 -6.46
C LEU A 94 2.73 3.72 -6.53
N GLU A 95 2.12 4.08 -5.40
CA GLU A 95 0.70 4.38 -5.33
C GLU A 95 0.28 5.57 -6.19
N ARG A 96 1.03 6.68 -6.11
CA ARG A 96 0.78 7.86 -6.95
C ARG A 96 0.94 7.55 -8.43
N MET A 97 1.95 6.75 -8.80
CA MET A 97 2.16 6.32 -10.18
C MET A 97 1.01 5.46 -10.69
N MET A 98 0.55 4.49 -9.90
CA MET A 98 -0.67 3.73 -10.22
C MET A 98 -1.81 4.71 -10.49
N GLY A 99 -2.10 5.62 -9.56
CA GLY A 99 -3.15 6.64 -9.74
C GLY A 99 -3.05 7.46 -11.03
N ILE A 100 -1.84 7.79 -11.47
CA ILE A 100 -1.59 8.55 -12.71
C ILE A 100 -1.77 7.67 -13.95
N SER A 101 -1.17 6.48 -13.98
CA SER A 101 -1.21 5.56 -15.14
C SER A 101 -2.63 5.18 -15.55
N TRP A 102 -3.57 5.15 -14.60
CA TRP A 102 -4.97 4.79 -14.84
C TRP A 102 -5.87 5.98 -15.23
N ARG A 103 -5.34 7.22 -15.34
CA ARG A 103 -6.06 8.38 -15.91
C ARG A 103 -6.14 8.37 -17.44
N SER A 104 -5.38 7.50 -18.10
CA SER A 104 -5.53 7.26 -19.53
C SER A 104 -6.78 6.42 -19.78
N PRO A 105 -7.70 6.84 -20.68
CA PRO A 105 -9.01 6.21 -20.88
C PRO A 105 -8.96 4.82 -21.55
N SER A 106 -7.76 4.24 -21.70
CA SER A 106 -7.63 2.81 -21.89
C SER A 106 -8.29 2.14 -20.69
N ALA A 107 -9.51 1.64 -20.91
CA ALA A 107 -10.28 0.82 -20.00
C ALA A 107 -9.56 -0.51 -19.78
N ALA A 108 -8.34 -0.46 -19.25
CA ALA A 108 -7.65 -1.63 -18.76
C ALA A 108 -8.61 -2.24 -17.74
N ARG A 109 -9.13 -3.41 -18.11
CA ARG A 109 -10.09 -4.14 -17.30
C ARG A 109 -9.45 -4.31 -15.93
N VAL A 110 -10.19 -4.04 -14.86
CA VAL A 110 -9.73 -4.33 -13.50
C VAL A 110 -9.59 -5.86 -13.41
N THR A 111 -8.40 -6.36 -13.67
CA THR A 111 -8.03 -7.78 -13.59
C THR A 111 -7.68 -8.19 -12.16
N THR A 112 -7.80 -7.27 -11.20
CA THR A 112 -7.63 -7.56 -9.78
C THR A 112 -8.62 -8.66 -9.39
N PRO A 113 -8.12 -9.80 -8.87
CA PRO A 113 -8.95 -10.89 -8.36
C PRO A 113 -10.01 -10.36 -7.39
N PRO A 114 -11.25 -10.92 -7.40
CA PRO A 114 -12.33 -10.45 -6.54
C PRO A 114 -11.94 -10.35 -5.06
N SER A 115 -11.14 -11.30 -4.57
CA SER A 115 -10.69 -11.31 -3.18
C SER A 115 -9.78 -10.14 -2.82
N LEU A 116 -8.81 -9.82 -3.68
CA LEU A 116 -7.93 -8.65 -3.54
C LEU A 116 -8.66 -7.33 -3.75
N ARG A 117 -9.74 -7.33 -4.54
CA ARG A 117 -10.61 -6.16 -4.71
C ARG A 117 -11.43 -5.90 -3.45
N HIS A 118 -11.99 -6.94 -2.85
CA HIS A 118 -12.81 -6.85 -1.66
C HIS A 118 -12.05 -6.26 -0.46
N ALA A 119 -10.94 -6.90 -0.06
CA ALA A 119 -10.10 -6.42 1.03
C ALA A 119 -8.65 -6.90 0.89
N ARG A 120 -7.71 -5.98 1.04
CA ARG A 120 -6.27 -6.26 0.95
C ARG A 120 -5.46 -5.30 1.82
N THR A 121 -4.18 -5.57 1.93
CA THR A 121 -3.20 -4.63 2.49
C THR A 121 -2.65 -3.75 1.36
N CYS A 122 -2.74 -2.42 1.48
CA CYS A 122 -2.12 -1.49 0.52
C CYS A 122 -0.61 -1.39 0.70
N TYR A 123 -0.16 -1.30 1.96
CA TYR A 123 1.22 -1.40 2.42
C TYR A 123 1.23 -1.87 3.88
N ASP A 124 0.71 -1.02 4.77
CA ASP A 124 0.52 -1.30 6.19
C ASP A 124 -0.89 -0.92 6.68
N HIS A 125 -1.79 -0.62 5.75
CA HIS A 125 -3.16 -0.21 5.99
C HIS A 125 -4.13 -0.92 5.04
N LEU A 126 -5.42 -0.90 5.40
CA LEU A 126 -6.48 -1.58 4.65
C LEU A 126 -6.75 -0.89 3.31
N ALA A 127 -6.95 -1.68 2.27
CA ALA A 127 -7.38 -1.28 0.93
C ALA A 127 -8.47 -2.23 0.40
N GLY A 128 -9.03 -1.89 -0.75
CA GLY A 128 -10.18 -2.57 -1.37
C GLY A 128 -11.51 -1.92 -1.02
N GLU A 129 -12.59 -2.51 -1.54
CA GLU A 129 -13.97 -2.08 -1.35
C GLU A 129 -14.29 -1.76 0.12
N VAL A 130 -13.89 -2.64 1.04
CA VAL A 130 -14.12 -2.48 2.48
C VAL A 130 -13.43 -1.23 3.03
N ALA A 131 -12.20 -0.97 2.61
CA ALA A 131 -11.44 0.18 3.09
C ALA A 131 -12.00 1.50 2.58
N VAL A 132 -12.46 1.51 1.33
CA VAL A 132 -13.11 2.67 0.70
C VAL A 132 -14.42 3.00 1.40
N ASP A 133 -15.28 2.00 1.64
CA ASP A 133 -16.55 2.21 2.34
C ASP A 133 -16.34 2.72 3.78
N ILE A 134 -15.31 2.23 4.48
CA ILE A 134 -14.92 2.74 5.79
C ILE A 134 -14.49 4.21 5.71
N PHE A 135 -13.67 4.57 4.71
CA PHE A 135 -13.21 5.93 4.52
C PHE A 135 -14.36 6.89 4.21
N ASP A 136 -15.28 6.51 3.32
CA ASP A 136 -16.48 7.31 3.03
C ASP A 136 -17.34 7.51 4.28
N ALA A 137 -17.48 6.46 5.10
CA ALA A 137 -18.22 6.55 6.34
C ALA A 137 -17.55 7.50 7.34
N MET A 138 -16.22 7.48 7.43
CA MET A 138 -15.46 8.43 8.26
C MET A 138 -15.66 9.87 7.78
N VAL A 139 -15.63 10.12 6.46
CA VAL A 139 -15.90 11.45 5.90
C VAL A 139 -17.35 11.88 6.18
N LYS A 140 -18.33 10.99 5.92
CA LYS A 140 -19.76 11.26 6.12
C LYS A 140 -20.12 11.54 7.58
N GLN A 141 -19.43 10.88 8.52
CA GLN A 141 -19.59 11.10 9.96
C GLN A 141 -18.70 12.22 10.51
N ALA A 142 -18.00 12.97 9.64
CA ALA A 142 -17.08 14.04 10.01
C ALA A 142 -15.92 13.61 10.93
N TRP A 143 -15.47 12.36 10.85
CA TRP A 143 -14.22 11.92 11.47
C TRP A 143 -13.03 12.53 10.71
N LEU A 144 -13.17 12.63 9.38
CA LEU A 144 -12.22 13.27 8.48
C LEU A 144 -12.85 14.50 7.84
N THR A 145 -12.04 15.43 7.35
CA THR A 145 -12.49 16.51 6.46
C THR A 145 -13.04 15.95 5.14
N ALA A 146 -13.79 16.77 4.39
CA ALA A 146 -14.43 16.34 3.14
C ALA A 146 -13.45 15.86 2.06
N ASP A 147 -12.22 16.40 2.06
CA ASP A 147 -11.12 15.99 1.21
C ASP A 147 -10.30 14.82 1.80
N GLY A 148 -10.63 14.38 3.01
CA GLY A 148 -10.03 13.24 3.70
C GLY A 148 -8.56 13.44 4.09
N THR A 149 -8.09 14.69 4.11
CA THR A 149 -6.68 15.01 4.39
C THR A 149 -6.40 15.27 5.86
N VAL A 150 -7.42 15.63 6.65
CA VAL A 150 -7.29 15.98 8.07
C VAL A 150 -8.26 15.17 8.92
N LEU A 151 -7.75 14.66 10.05
CA LEU A 151 -8.54 14.04 11.10
C LEU A 151 -9.11 15.13 12.00
N THR A 152 -10.42 15.18 12.15
CA THR A 152 -11.10 16.18 12.99
C THR A 152 -10.94 15.85 14.47
N ASP A 153 -11.23 16.81 15.35
CA ASP A 153 -11.27 16.56 16.79
C ASP A 153 -12.30 15.48 17.17
N TYR A 154 -13.40 15.38 16.41
CA TYR A 154 -14.37 14.31 16.57
C TYR A 154 -13.76 12.96 16.17
N GLY A 155 -13.12 12.88 15.00
CA GLY A 155 -12.41 11.67 14.57
C GLY A 155 -11.36 11.21 15.60
N HIS A 156 -10.59 12.15 16.15
CA HIS A 156 -9.65 11.85 17.24
C HIS A 156 -10.30 11.17 18.45
N ARG A 157 -11.45 11.68 18.91
CA ARG A 157 -12.22 11.05 20.00
C ARG A 157 -12.70 9.66 19.62
N GLN A 158 -13.22 9.48 18.41
CA GLN A 158 -13.71 8.18 17.95
C GLN A 158 -12.60 7.12 17.86
N PHE A 159 -11.39 7.50 17.38
CA PHE A 159 -10.22 6.60 17.41
C PHE A 159 -9.84 6.23 18.85
N ALA A 160 -9.84 7.19 19.78
CA ALA A 160 -9.55 6.94 21.18
C ALA A 160 -10.60 6.03 21.84
N GLU A 161 -11.89 6.25 21.58
CA GLU A 161 -13.01 5.41 22.06
C GLU A 161 -12.94 3.99 21.49
N MET A 162 -12.44 3.81 20.26
CA MET A 162 -12.17 2.50 19.68
C MET A 162 -10.98 1.80 20.34
N GLY A 163 -10.17 2.50 21.13
CA GLY A 163 -8.94 1.97 21.72
C GLY A 163 -7.74 2.02 20.77
N ILE A 164 -7.72 3.01 19.87
CA ILE A 164 -6.61 3.27 18.94
C ILE A 164 -5.89 4.55 19.35
N ALA A 165 -4.64 4.40 19.79
CA ALA A 165 -3.76 5.54 20.08
C ALA A 165 -2.98 5.93 18.82
N LEU A 166 -3.15 7.16 18.35
CA LEU A 166 -2.45 7.68 17.16
C LEU A 166 -1.13 8.34 17.55
N ASN A 167 -0.03 7.92 16.91
CA ASN A 167 1.28 8.51 17.17
C ASN A 167 1.51 9.78 16.33
N ARG A 168 1.45 10.95 16.98
CA ARG A 168 1.66 12.25 16.32
C ARG A 168 3.15 12.62 16.14
N LYS A 169 4.08 11.83 16.67
CA LYS A 169 5.53 12.13 16.66
C LYS A 169 6.27 11.48 15.48
N THR A 170 5.56 10.83 14.56
CA THR A 170 6.17 10.19 13.40
C THR A 170 6.39 11.23 12.29
N ARG A 171 7.34 10.95 11.37
CA ARG A 171 7.49 11.74 10.13
C ARG A 171 6.36 11.50 9.12
N ARG A 172 5.48 10.53 9.40
CA ARG A 172 4.34 10.13 8.58
C ARG A 172 3.18 11.10 8.81
N LYS A 173 2.40 11.37 7.76
CA LYS A 173 1.15 12.13 7.90
C LYS A 173 0.19 11.43 8.85
N LEU A 174 -0.47 12.18 9.72
CA LEU A 174 -1.43 11.62 10.68
C LEU A 174 -2.56 10.84 9.98
N CYS A 175 -3.09 11.39 8.89
CA CYS A 175 -4.00 10.71 7.98
C CYS A 175 -3.81 11.25 6.57
N CYS A 176 -4.21 10.46 5.58
CA CYS A 176 -4.39 10.93 4.20
C CYS A 176 -5.38 10.02 3.46
N GLY A 177 -6.03 10.55 2.42
CA GLY A 177 -6.69 9.73 1.41
C GLY A 177 -5.66 9.02 0.54
N CYS A 178 -5.47 7.72 0.76
CA CYS A 178 -4.70 6.84 -0.12
C CYS A 178 -5.58 6.39 -1.28
N LEU A 179 -5.07 6.41 -2.52
CA LEU A 179 -5.89 6.10 -3.68
C LEU A 179 -5.91 4.59 -3.94
N ASP A 180 -7.09 4.00 -3.79
CA ASP A 180 -7.31 2.61 -4.17
C ASP A 180 -7.29 2.47 -5.69
N TRP A 181 -6.38 1.67 -6.25
CA TRP A 181 -6.36 1.46 -7.71
C TRP A 181 -7.50 0.57 -8.22
N SER A 182 -8.04 -0.36 -7.41
CA SER A 182 -9.11 -1.26 -7.83
C SER A 182 -10.45 -0.54 -7.83
N GLU A 183 -10.67 0.30 -6.82
CA GLU A 183 -11.93 1.06 -6.65
C GLU A 183 -11.89 2.46 -7.26
N ARG A 184 -10.69 3.01 -7.50
CA ARG A 184 -10.47 4.40 -7.95
C ARG A 184 -11.04 5.44 -6.97
N ARG A 185 -10.99 5.10 -5.69
CA ARG A 185 -11.55 5.88 -4.57
C ARG A 185 -10.56 5.89 -3.42
N PHE A 186 -10.72 6.84 -2.50
CA PHE A 186 -9.79 6.95 -1.38
C PHE A 186 -10.12 5.97 -0.26
N HIS A 187 -9.08 5.41 0.35
CA HIS A 187 -9.12 4.70 1.63
C HIS A 187 -8.20 5.39 2.65
N LEU A 188 -8.32 5.01 3.92
CA LEU A 188 -7.55 5.64 5.00
C LEU A 188 -6.07 5.21 4.94
N GLY A 189 -5.20 6.16 4.64
CA GLY A 189 -3.74 6.04 4.73
C GLY A 189 -3.14 6.83 5.91
N GLY A 190 -1.81 6.84 5.99
CA GLY A 190 -1.08 7.51 7.06
C GLY A 190 -1.09 6.77 8.39
N GLU A 191 -0.77 7.47 9.48
CA GLU A 191 -0.72 6.87 10.82
C GLU A 191 -2.07 6.28 11.24
N ALA A 192 -3.17 6.99 10.97
CA ALA A 192 -4.51 6.54 11.27
C ALA A 192 -4.88 5.24 10.53
N GLY A 193 -4.50 5.13 9.25
CA GLY A 193 -4.73 3.92 8.46
C GLY A 193 -3.97 2.71 9.02
N ALA A 194 -2.68 2.89 9.32
CA ALA A 194 -1.84 1.82 9.86
C ALA A 194 -2.24 1.41 11.28
N ALA A 195 -2.58 2.39 12.13
CA ALA A 195 -3.02 2.15 13.50
C ALA A 195 -4.39 1.44 13.53
N PHE A 196 -5.32 1.84 12.64
CA PHE A 196 -6.59 1.14 12.46
C PHE A 196 -6.40 -0.30 12.01
N PHE A 197 -5.57 -0.53 10.97
CA PHE A 197 -5.31 -1.88 10.47
C PHE A 197 -4.70 -2.78 11.56
N SER A 198 -3.69 -2.27 12.27
CA SER A 198 -3.03 -3.00 13.36
C SER A 198 -3.98 -3.28 14.53
N HIS A 199 -4.91 -2.37 14.82
CA HIS A 199 -5.93 -2.60 15.84
C HIS A 199 -6.94 -3.66 15.37
N ALA A 200 -7.45 -3.56 14.14
CA ALA A 200 -8.40 -4.51 13.58
C ALA A 200 -7.82 -5.94 13.53
N GLU A 201 -6.54 -6.09 13.20
CA GLU A 201 -5.81 -7.36 13.25
C GLU A 201 -5.74 -7.91 14.70
N ARG A 202 -5.34 -7.08 15.67
CA ARG A 202 -5.26 -7.50 17.09
C ARG A 202 -6.61 -7.88 17.69
N GLN A 203 -7.70 -7.23 17.27
CA GLN A 203 -9.06 -7.57 17.71
C GLN A 203 -9.68 -8.74 16.94
N GLY A 204 -8.96 -9.33 15.98
CA GLY A 204 -9.47 -10.41 15.14
C GLY A 204 -10.61 -9.97 14.21
N TRP A 205 -10.72 -8.67 13.89
CA TRP A 205 -11.70 -8.15 12.94
C TRP A 205 -11.31 -8.51 11.50
N LEU A 206 -10.02 -8.69 11.26
CA LEU A 206 -9.47 -9.12 10.00
C LEU A 206 -8.29 -10.07 10.22
N THR A 207 -8.01 -10.89 9.21
CA THR A 207 -6.86 -11.80 9.19
C THR A 207 -6.19 -11.73 7.83
N ARG A 208 -4.86 -11.65 7.80
CA ARG A 208 -4.10 -11.72 6.55
C ARG A 208 -4.06 -13.14 6.01
N VAL A 209 -4.13 -13.27 4.69
CA VAL A 209 -3.85 -14.56 4.02
C VAL A 209 -2.35 -14.72 3.87
N THR A 210 -1.78 -15.78 4.45
CA THR A 210 -0.33 -16.03 4.39
C THR A 210 0.15 -16.13 2.95
N GLY A 211 1.12 -15.31 2.58
CA GLY A 211 1.71 -15.30 1.23
C GLY A 211 1.05 -14.31 0.28
N PHE A 212 -0.12 -13.77 0.62
CA PHE A 212 -0.88 -12.87 -0.26
C PHE A 212 -1.13 -11.52 0.41
N ARG A 213 -1.48 -10.52 -0.42
CA ARG A 213 -1.92 -9.19 0.05
C ARG A 213 -3.35 -9.21 0.57
N GLU A 214 -4.07 -10.29 0.31
CA GLU A 214 -5.48 -10.48 0.66
C GLU A 214 -5.69 -10.46 2.17
N VAL A 215 -6.81 -9.87 2.57
CA VAL A 215 -7.24 -9.77 3.95
C VAL A 215 -8.68 -10.26 4.05
N ILE A 216 -8.93 -11.20 4.97
CA ILE A 216 -10.27 -11.73 5.21
C ILE A 216 -10.91 -10.94 6.34
N ILE A 217 -12.10 -10.39 6.09
CA ILE A 217 -12.91 -9.75 7.13
C ILE A 217 -13.69 -10.83 7.89
N THR A 218 -13.47 -10.91 9.20
CA THR A 218 -14.12 -11.92 10.05
C THR A 218 -15.56 -11.54 10.37
N SER A 219 -16.34 -12.47 10.93
CA SER A 219 -17.68 -12.16 11.46
C SER A 219 -17.64 -11.09 12.55
N ALA A 220 -16.63 -11.13 13.43
CA ALA A 220 -16.43 -10.10 14.45
C ALA A 220 -16.09 -8.73 13.82
N GLY A 221 -15.31 -8.73 12.73
CA GLY A 221 -14.99 -7.52 11.98
C GLY A 221 -16.21 -6.90 11.33
N ARG A 222 -17.07 -7.69 10.69
CA ARG A 222 -18.34 -7.21 10.11
C ARG A 222 -19.21 -6.50 11.13
N LEU A 223 -19.39 -7.09 12.32
CA LEU A 223 -20.16 -6.50 13.41
C LEU A 223 -19.53 -5.20 13.91
N SER A 224 -18.21 -5.19 14.06
CA SER A 224 -17.47 -4.02 14.55
C SER A 224 -17.47 -2.88 13.53
N PHE A 225 -17.27 -3.16 12.24
CA PHE A 225 -17.34 -2.15 11.18
C PHE A 225 -18.74 -1.56 11.06
N LYS A 226 -19.78 -2.39 11.16
CA LYS A 226 -21.16 -1.90 11.20
C LYS A 226 -21.41 -0.98 12.41
N LYS A 227 -20.87 -1.32 13.58
CA LYS A 227 -20.97 -0.50 14.80
C LYS A 227 -20.31 0.87 14.64
N TRP A 228 -19.10 0.92 14.10
CA TRP A 228 -18.29 2.15 14.09
C TRP A 228 -18.51 3.01 12.84
N PHE A 229 -18.76 2.41 11.70
CA PHE A 229 -18.80 3.09 10.40
C PHE A 229 -20.22 3.13 9.79
N ASN A 230 -21.23 2.69 10.54
CA ASN A 230 -22.56 2.37 10.00
C ASN A 230 -22.43 1.29 8.88
N ASN A 231 -23.51 0.89 8.21
CA ASN A 231 -23.48 -0.25 7.27
C ASN A 231 -22.42 -0.11 6.14
N VAL A 232 -21.21 -0.63 6.36
CA VAL A 232 -20.17 -0.89 5.36
C VAL A 232 -20.66 -2.06 4.51
N GLN A 233 -21.30 -1.76 3.38
CA GLN A 233 -22.02 -2.76 2.58
C GLN A 233 -21.08 -3.81 1.99
N SER A 234 -19.89 -3.39 1.56
CA SER A 234 -18.85 -4.29 1.06
C SER A 234 -18.43 -5.31 2.10
N ALA A 235 -18.28 -4.93 3.38
CA ALA A 235 -17.86 -5.85 4.44
C ALA A 235 -18.83 -7.03 4.65
N VAL A 236 -20.10 -6.91 4.26
CA VAL A 236 -21.13 -7.93 4.42
C VAL A 236 -21.12 -8.98 3.29
N ARG A 237 -20.49 -8.68 2.14
CA ARG A 237 -20.42 -9.61 1.00
C ARG A 237 -19.34 -10.67 1.25
N SER A 238 -19.75 -11.84 1.70
CA SER A 238 -18.88 -13.02 1.78
C SER A 238 -18.32 -13.36 0.38
N GLY A 239 -17.02 -13.66 0.29
CA GLY A 239 -16.48 -14.43 -0.83
C GLY A 239 -17.20 -15.78 -0.97
N PRO A 240 -17.14 -16.43 -2.15
CA PRO A 240 -17.87 -17.67 -2.41
C PRO A 240 -17.51 -18.70 -1.35
N GLY A 241 -18.54 -19.28 -0.73
CA GLY A 241 -18.41 -20.23 0.35
C GLY A 241 -17.54 -21.42 -0.02
N SER A 242 -16.78 -21.88 0.96
CA SER A 242 -16.36 -23.27 1.05
C SER A 242 -17.61 -24.16 0.95
N GLY A 243 -17.86 -24.69 -0.23
CA GLY A 243 -18.76 -25.82 -0.40
C GLY A 243 -18.04 -27.05 0.13
N ASP A 244 -18.49 -27.53 1.28
CA ASP A 244 -18.40 -28.95 1.58
C ASP A 244 -19.34 -29.69 0.62
N ASP A 245 -18.76 -30.51 -0.24
CA ASP A 245 -19.33 -31.76 -0.80
C ASP A 245 -18.17 -32.75 -0.98
#